data_AF-A0A7S3VA51-F1
#
_entry.id   AF-A0A7S3VA51-F1
#
_cell.length_a   1.000
_cell.length_b   1.000
_cell.length_c   1.000
_cell.angle_alpha   90.00
_cell.angle_beta   90.00
_cell.angle_gamma   90.00
#
_symmetry.space_group_name_H-M   'P 1'
#
loop_
_entity.id
_entity.type
_entity.pdbx_description
1 polymer ?
#
loop_
_entity_poly.entity_id
_entity_poly.type
_entity_poly.pdbx_seq_one_letter_code
_entity_poly.pdbx_strand_id
1 'polypeptide(L)'
;DNAPFHKLCYNSSITTKHINDYLNEYGNDSARAIDRIHGMTPLHVLSMNPHSPADAIAALLDVDVEAVFCLDGQGKTSLDYARDYNVGGLVALVNGLCNHRNA
;
A
#
# COMPACT_ATOMS: atom_id res chain seq x y z
N ASP A 1 17.79 -1.95 -3.11
CA ASP A 1 16.89 -1.25 -4.04
C ASP A 1 16.84 0.24 -3.74
N ASN A 2 16.66 1.06 -4.78
CA ASN A 2 16.46 2.52 -4.68
C ASN A 2 14.97 2.84 -4.86
N ALA A 3 14.13 2.26 -4.00
CA ALA A 3 12.69 2.50 -3.94
C ALA A 3 12.36 3.31 -2.67
N PRO A 4 12.53 4.65 -2.68
CA PRO A 4 12.36 5.48 -1.49
C PRO A 4 10.96 5.42 -0.91
N PHE A 5 9.92 5.32 -1.75
CA PHE A 5 8.55 5.22 -1.26
C PHE A 5 8.27 3.90 -0.53
N HIS A 6 8.81 2.78 -1.02
CA HIS A 6 8.72 1.48 -0.33
C HIS A 6 9.42 1.51 1.02
N LYS A 7 10.60 2.15 1.12
CA LYS A 7 11.30 2.33 2.40
C LYS A 7 10.47 3.16 3.38
N LEU A 8 9.79 4.20 2.90
CA LEU A 8 8.86 4.99 3.70
C LEU A 8 7.70 4.12 4.20
N CYS A 9 7.08 3.33 3.31
CA CYS A 9 5.96 2.45 3.66
C CYS A 9 6.32 1.37 4.68
N TYR A 10 7.57 0.91 4.70
CA TYR A 10 8.08 -0.06 5.68
C TYR A 10 8.47 0.57 7.03
N ASN A 11 8.47 1.90 7.13
CA ASN A 11 8.85 2.60 8.36
C ASN A 11 7.83 2.31 9.48
N SER A 12 8.31 1.97 10.68
CA SER A 12 7.46 1.69 11.84
C SER A 12 6.67 2.93 12.33
N SER A 13 7.14 4.13 12.01
CA SER A 13 6.50 5.41 12.35
C SER A 13 5.76 6.02 11.15
N ILE A 14 5.38 5.19 10.18
CA ILE A 14 4.63 5.64 9.00
C ILE A 14 3.28 6.23 9.41
N THR A 15 2.87 7.29 8.73
CA THR A 15 1.59 7.96 8.95
C THR A 15 0.97 8.31 7.60
N THR A 16 -0.33 8.55 7.59
CA THR A 16 -1.07 9.02 6.41
C THR A 16 -0.49 10.31 5.86
N LYS A 17 0.01 11.20 6.74
CA LYS A 17 0.68 12.43 6.32
C LYS A 17 1.93 12.14 5.49
N HIS A 18 2.77 11.20 5.92
CA HIS A 18 3.97 10.83 5.15
C HIS A 18 3.63 10.28 3.76
N ILE A 19 2.56 9.48 3.63
CA ILE A 19 2.09 8.97 2.34
C ILE A 19 1.67 10.14 1.44
N ASN A 20 0.81 11.01 1.96
CA ASN A 20 0.29 12.16 1.20
C ASN A 20 1.39 13.15 0.81
N ASP A 21 2.32 13.46 1.73
CA ASP A 21 3.45 14.34 1.45
C ASP A 21 4.32 13.79 0.31
N TYR A 22 4.61 12.49 0.34
CA TYR A 22 5.39 11.84 -0.71
C TYR A 22 4.66 11.87 -2.07
N LEU A 23 3.38 11.54 -2.11
CA LEU A 23 2.59 11.55 -3.35
C LEU A 23 2.43 12.97 -3.92
N ASN A 24 2.34 13.99 -3.06
CA ASN A 24 2.30 15.39 -3.48
C ASN A 24 3.64 15.84 -4.09
N GLU A 25 4.77 15.37 -3.55
CA GLU A 25 6.11 15.76 -4.02
C GLU A 25 6.52 15.01 -5.30
N TYR A 26 6.20 13.71 -5.40
CA TYR A 26 6.68 12.82 -6.46
C TYR A 26 5.58 12.35 -7.43
N GLY A 27 4.32 12.71 -7.19
CA GLY A 27 3.18 12.37 -8.03
C GLY A 27 2.55 11.01 -7.72
N ASN A 28 1.27 10.88 -8.10
CA ASN A 28 0.44 9.70 -7.85
C ASN A 28 0.94 8.42 -8.52
N ASP A 29 1.70 8.53 -9.62
CA ASP A 29 2.33 7.38 -10.30
C ASP A 29 3.25 6.58 -9.36
N SER A 30 3.77 7.23 -8.31
CA SER A 30 4.56 6.58 -7.26
C SER A 30 3.81 5.45 -6.56
N ALA A 31 2.47 5.50 -6.48
CA ALA A 31 1.64 4.46 -5.86
C ALA A 31 1.70 3.11 -6.61
N ARG A 32 2.05 3.13 -7.90
CA ARG A 32 2.21 1.92 -8.74
C ARG A 32 3.65 1.50 -8.94
N ALA A 33 4.61 2.19 -8.33
CA ALA A 33 6.02 1.85 -8.48
C ALA A 33 6.29 0.41 -8.04
N ILE A 34 7.06 -0.35 -8.82
CA ILE A 34 7.39 -1.74 -8.51
C ILE A 34 8.85 -1.79 -8.03
N ASP A 35 9.10 -2.38 -6.87
CA ASP A 35 10.46 -2.63 -6.40
C ASP A 35 11.11 -3.77 -7.23
N ARG A 36 12.41 -3.66 -7.47
CA ARG A 36 13.16 -4.57 -8.33
C ARG A 36 13.52 -5.88 -7.64
N ILE A 37 13.46 -5.95 -6.31
CA ILE A 37 13.88 -7.13 -5.56
C ILE A 37 12.74 -8.12 -5.44
N HIS A 38 11.55 -7.64 -5.06
CA HIS A 38 10.40 -8.47 -4.74
C HIS A 38 9.23 -8.27 -5.70
N GLY A 39 9.27 -7.28 -6.59
CA GLY A 39 8.15 -6.98 -7.49
C GLY A 39 6.94 -6.37 -6.77
N MET A 40 7.14 -5.82 -5.57
CA MET A 40 6.09 -5.29 -4.72
C MET A 40 5.76 -3.84 -5.09
N THR A 41 4.48 -3.49 -4.98
CA THR A 41 4.03 -2.09 -4.96
C THR A 41 4.18 -1.49 -3.56
N PRO A 42 4.13 -0.16 -3.39
CA PRO A 42 4.07 0.46 -2.07
C PRO A 42 2.91 -0.09 -1.23
N LEU A 43 1.77 -0.42 -1.86
CA LEU A 43 0.61 -0.98 -1.15
C LEU A 43 0.91 -2.37 -0.56
N HIS A 44 1.72 -3.20 -1.22
CA HIS A 44 2.16 -4.47 -0.66
C HIS A 44 3.04 -4.26 0.58
N VAL A 45 4.01 -3.34 0.48
CA VAL A 45 4.95 -3.07 1.57
C VAL A 45 4.23 -2.46 2.77
N LEU A 46 3.29 -1.54 2.52
CA LEU A 46 2.47 -0.96 3.56
C LEU A 46 1.56 -2.02 4.20
N SER A 47 0.94 -2.91 3.40
CA SER A 47 0.11 -4.00 3.91
C SER A 47 0.89 -5.05 4.73
N MET A 48 2.16 -5.27 4.41
CA MET A 48 3.06 -6.13 5.18
C MET A 48 3.53 -5.46 6.49
N ASN A 49 3.49 -4.13 6.59
CA ASN A 49 3.96 -3.42 7.76
C ASN A 49 2.91 -3.50 8.90
N PRO A 50 3.19 -4.20 10.01
CA PRO A 50 2.23 -4.32 11.12
C PRO A 50 1.99 -2.99 11.86
N HIS A 51 2.86 -2.00 11.65
CA HIS A 51 2.75 -0.68 12.26
C HIS A 51 2.02 0.33 11.39
N SER A 52 1.75 0.02 10.11
CA SER A 52 1.08 0.97 9.25
C SER A 52 -0.38 1.12 9.67
N PRO A 53 -0.86 2.36 9.89
CA PRO A 53 -2.22 2.55 10.31
C PRO A 53 -3.18 2.36 9.12
N ALA A 54 -4.41 1.95 9.43
CA ALA A 54 -5.41 1.56 8.43
C ALA A 54 -5.78 2.72 7.47
N ASP A 55 -5.74 3.95 7.97
CA ASP A 55 -5.98 5.18 7.20
C ASP A 55 -4.84 5.47 6.20
N ALA A 56 -3.60 5.13 6.52
CA ALA A 56 -2.49 5.25 5.56
C ALA A 56 -2.65 4.26 4.41
N ILE A 57 -3.12 3.04 4.69
CA ILE A 57 -3.42 2.03 3.68
C ILE A 57 -4.59 2.49 2.80
N ALA A 58 -5.66 3.01 3.41
CA ALA A 58 -6.80 3.56 2.68
C ALA A 58 -6.37 4.74 1.78
N ALA A 59 -5.58 5.68 2.29
CA ALA A 59 -5.11 6.82 1.50
C ALA A 59 -4.29 6.40 0.28
N LEU A 60 -3.45 5.37 0.41
CA LEU A 60 -2.69 4.85 -0.73
C LEU A 60 -3.58 4.07 -1.70
N LEU A 61 -4.59 3.34 -1.21
CA LEU A 61 -5.57 2.64 -2.04
C LEU A 61 -6.45 3.62 -2.84
N ASP A 62 -6.88 4.73 -2.24
CA ASP A 62 -7.73 5.73 -2.89
C ASP A 62 -7.05 6.39 -4.10
N VAL A 63 -5.71 6.43 -4.10
CA VAL A 63 -4.91 6.94 -5.23
C VAL A 63 -4.98 6.00 -6.42
N ASP A 64 -4.97 4.69 -6.17
CA ASP A 64 -5.07 3.66 -7.18
C ASP A 64 -5.63 2.35 -6.62
N VAL A 65 -6.94 2.19 -6.73
CA VAL A 65 -7.66 1.03 -6.18
C VAL A 65 -7.20 -0.28 -6.82
N GLU A 66 -6.80 -0.25 -8.08
CA GLU A 66 -6.40 -1.43 -8.84
C GLU A 66 -5.07 -2.02 -8.33
N ALA A 67 -4.27 -1.24 -7.59
CA ALA A 67 -3.01 -1.70 -7.01
C ALA A 67 -3.19 -2.87 -6.04
N VAL A 68 -4.38 -3.04 -5.46
CA VAL A 68 -4.71 -4.14 -4.54
C VAL A 68 -4.71 -5.51 -5.23
N PHE A 69 -4.92 -5.55 -6.55
CA PHE A 69 -4.94 -6.77 -7.36
C PHE A 69 -3.60 -7.07 -8.04
N CYS A 70 -2.63 -6.16 -7.95
CA CYS A 70 -1.28 -6.40 -8.46
C CYS A 70 -0.66 -7.61 -7.75
N LEU A 71 0.01 -8.46 -8.52
CA LEU A 71 0.77 -9.59 -8.01
C LEU A 71 2.24 -9.19 -7.88
N ASP A 72 2.84 -9.52 -6.74
CA ASP A 72 4.29 -9.40 -6.56
C ASP A 72 5.06 -10.55 -7.25
N GLY A 73 6.39 -10.58 -7.10
CA GLY A 73 7.25 -11.63 -7.64
C GLY A 73 7.03 -13.02 -7.04
N GLN A 74 6.25 -13.14 -5.95
CA GLN A 74 5.83 -14.40 -5.35
C GLN A 74 4.38 -14.79 -5.72
N GLY A 75 3.71 -13.98 -6.55
CA GLY A 75 2.31 -14.18 -6.91
C GLY A 75 1.33 -13.87 -5.78
N LYS A 76 1.72 -13.01 -4.82
CA LYS A 76 0.87 -12.56 -3.72
C LYS A 76 0.36 -11.15 -3.99
N THR A 77 -0.84 -10.86 -3.48
CA THR A 77 -1.46 -9.53 -3.51
C THR A 77 -1.21 -8.76 -2.21
N SER A 78 -1.55 -7.47 -2.19
CA SER A 78 -1.53 -6.67 -0.96
C SER A 78 -2.51 -7.21 0.09
N LEU A 79 -3.63 -7.81 -0.33
CA LEU A 79 -4.59 -8.47 0.58
C LEU A 79 -3.99 -9.68 1.29
N ASP A 80 -3.12 -10.45 0.61
CA ASP A 80 -2.47 -11.62 1.22
C ASP A 80 -1.51 -11.19 2.32
N TYR A 81 -0.72 -10.14 2.09
CA TYR A 81 0.16 -9.58 3.12
C TYR A 81 -0.63 -8.93 4.27
N ALA A 82 -1.68 -8.17 3.97
CA ALA A 82 -2.51 -7.58 5.02
C ALA A 82 -3.15 -8.66 5.92
N ARG A 83 -3.60 -9.77 5.33
CA ARG A 83 -4.14 -10.91 6.07
C ARG A 83 -3.13 -11.52 7.03
N ASP A 84 -1.89 -11.67 6.59
CA ASP A 84 -0.85 -12.34 7.35
C ASP A 84 -0.20 -11.42 8.41
N TYR A 85 -0.14 -10.11 8.16
CA TYR A 85 0.68 -9.17 8.96
C TYR A 85 -0.06 -7.94 9.51
N ASN A 86 -1.16 -7.49 8.89
CA ASN A 86 -1.85 -6.26 9.28
C ASN A 86 -3.38 -6.37 9.09
N VAL A 87 -4.06 -6.98 10.06
CA VAL A 87 -5.53 -7.18 10.03
C VAL A 87 -6.29 -5.86 9.94
N GLY A 88 -5.80 -4.79 10.58
CA GLY A 88 -6.40 -3.45 10.46
C GLY A 88 -6.34 -2.92 9.03
N GLY A 89 -5.20 -3.11 8.37
CA GLY A 89 -4.99 -2.85 6.95
C GLY A 89 -5.87 -3.70 6.05
N LEU A 90 -6.06 -4.99 6.37
CA LEU A 90 -6.93 -5.87 5.60
C LEU A 90 -8.37 -5.34 5.59
N VAL A 91 -8.88 -4.91 6.74
CA VAL A 91 -10.22 -4.31 6.86
C VAL A 91 -10.30 -3.04 6.01
N ALA A 92 -9.28 -2.18 6.03
CA ALA A 92 -9.23 -0.98 5.20
C ALA A 92 -9.30 -1.30 3.70
N LEU A 93 -8.50 -2.27 3.23
CA LEU A 93 -8.50 -2.70 1.83
C LEU A 93 -9.87 -3.25 1.39
N VAL A 94 -10.47 -4.12 2.20
CA VAL A 94 -11.79 -4.70 1.89
C VAL A 94 -12.87 -3.63 1.89
N ASN A 95 -12.85 -2.69 2.84
CA ASN A 95 -13.81 -1.60 2.89
C ASN A 95 -13.66 -0.66 1.67
N GLY A 96 -12.42 -0.30 1.30
CA GLY A 96 -12.15 0.51 0.12
C GLY A 96 -12.69 -0.13 -1.16
N LEU A 97 -12.43 -1.43 -1.35
CA LEU A 97 -12.97 -2.20 -2.47
C LEU A 97 -14.50 -2.22 -2.52
N CYS A 98 -15.15 -2.42 -1.36
CA CYS A 98 -16.61 -2.39 -1.27
C CYS A 98 -17.17 -1.00 -1.60
N ASN A 99 -16.51 0.07 -1.15
CA ASN A 99 -16.96 1.44 -1.39
C ASN A 99 -16.81 1.85 -2.87
N HIS A 100 -15.69 1.52 -3.52
CA HIS A 100 -15.45 1.81 -4.93
C HIS A 100 -16.35 1.01 -5.88
N ARG A 101 -16.79 -0.19 -5.49
CA ARG A 101 -17.71 -1.01 -6.29
C ARG A 101 -19.16 -0.49 -6.29
N ASN A 102 -19.51 0.36 -5.32
CA ASN A 102 -20.86 0.88 -5.14
C ASN A 102 -21.04 2.35 -5.61
N ALA A 103 -19.98 2.96 -6.16
CA ALA A 103 -19.98 4.32 -6.71
C ALA A 103 -20.13 4.30 -8.24
#